data_AF-Q6LKY2-F1
#
_entry.id   AF-Q6LKY2-F1
#
_cell.length_a   1.000
_cell.length_b   1.000
_cell.length_c   1.000
_cell.angle_alpha   90.00
_cell.angle_beta   90.00
_cell.angle_gamma   90.00
#
_symmetry.space_group_name_H-M   'P 1'
#
loop_
_entity.id
_entity.type
_entity.pdbx_description
1 polymer ?
#
loop_
_entity_poly.entity_id
_entity_poly.type
_entity_poly.pdbx_seq_one_letter_code
_entity_poly.pdbx_strand_id
1 'polypeptide(L)'
;MQKDISTKPRPTIPYEHPDAAMYLKLCKENLIRLRNKKPAYSMHDETIRQVFDSDVGNVSYDLQEQCDQLVRYIAEAFEHYAVWDYTHAYYPGRPSQQTARTDAMEGVSRVIPTLAAWLHANGQVTTVINGLNNKAIDVAGLLRTAFLAGTDPEHKGYWGQLHDYDQRICESADLALALWLSKEWVWQIFSLAERKQVATWFKQVNTCQTVDNNWHLFPLTVQLVIKDLTGEDTIAHDKYARVKEFYVGDGWFRDGARGNYDYYNAWGFFYSLYWLDQINPDFDPEFIRHSLTTFVDKFRYFFTPEGLPFFGRSVCYRLAASAPLLAAIDVKASSLSVGEAKRAFRTSLEYFISQGALEHGAPTQGVFSDDARLVDNYSGPASSFWSLRALNIALFSGQRSGLWQTEESLLEVEKGDFSFEIPAIEASVIGTFKTKEVVVIFHSDYILQQSPLTRRLEPQSWSDRVLERLVGRAERPKNNLLRKGVTCYTSKMFHFF
;
A
#
# COMPACT_ATOMS: atom_id res chain seq x y z
N MET A 1 -13.34 -8.50 26.53
CA MET A 1 -13.21 -9.94 26.18
C MET A 1 -12.88 -10.01 24.71
N GLN A 2 -11.74 -10.59 24.33
CA GLN A 2 -11.30 -10.63 22.95
C GLN A 2 -12.32 -11.40 22.10
N LYS A 3 -12.74 -10.83 20.96
CA LYS A 3 -13.68 -11.50 20.04
C LYS A 3 -13.06 -12.80 19.55
N ASP A 4 -13.74 -13.92 19.78
CA ASP A 4 -13.32 -15.19 19.20
C ASP A 4 -13.68 -15.22 17.71
N ILE A 5 -12.71 -15.59 16.88
CA ILE A 5 -12.87 -15.66 15.43
C ILE A 5 -12.51 -17.06 15.01
N SER A 6 -13.47 -17.76 14.41
CA SER A 6 -13.30 -19.13 13.93
C SER A 6 -12.07 -19.25 13.03
N THR A 7 -11.19 -20.21 13.31
CA THR A 7 -9.99 -20.43 12.48
C THR A 7 -10.32 -21.29 11.26
N LYS A 8 -9.84 -20.89 10.08
CA LYS A 8 -9.78 -21.77 8.91
C LYS A 8 -8.36 -22.33 8.75
N PRO A 9 -8.18 -23.57 8.26
CA PRO A 9 -6.86 -24.10 7.97
C PRO A 9 -6.11 -23.19 6.99
N ARG A 10 -4.84 -22.91 7.26
CA ARG A 10 -4.00 -22.18 6.30
C ARG A 10 -3.71 -23.11 5.13
N PRO A 11 -4.03 -22.71 3.88
CA PRO A 11 -3.75 -23.51 2.70
C PRO A 11 -2.24 -23.61 2.46
N THR A 12 -1.81 -24.65 1.74
CA THR A 12 -0.45 -24.72 1.20
C THR A 12 -0.33 -23.72 0.06
N ILE A 13 0.47 -22.67 0.27
CA ILE A 13 0.73 -21.66 -0.75
C ILE A 13 1.96 -22.10 -1.57
N PRO A 14 1.83 -22.37 -2.89
CA PRO A 14 2.93 -22.94 -3.69
C PRO A 14 4.23 -22.15 -3.62
N TYR A 15 4.17 -20.82 -3.56
CA TYR A 15 5.34 -19.94 -3.49
C TYR A 15 6.01 -19.89 -2.11
N GLU A 16 5.28 -20.26 -1.04
CA GLU A 16 5.85 -20.47 0.29
C GLU A 16 6.56 -21.84 0.39
N HIS A 17 6.11 -22.81 -0.41
CA HIS A 17 6.61 -24.19 -0.43
C HIS A 17 6.95 -24.66 -1.86
N PRO A 18 7.95 -24.04 -2.52
CA PRO A 18 8.27 -24.33 -3.92
C PRO A 18 8.76 -25.76 -4.12
N ASP A 19 8.21 -26.44 -5.13
CA ASP A 19 8.76 -27.69 -5.64
C ASP A 19 9.90 -27.44 -6.64
N ALA A 20 10.52 -28.50 -7.15
CA ALA A 20 11.64 -28.40 -8.10
C ALA A 20 11.24 -27.67 -9.41
N ALA A 21 10.00 -27.85 -9.89
CA ALA A 21 9.52 -27.19 -11.09
C ALA A 21 9.36 -25.67 -10.86
N MET A 22 8.88 -25.28 -9.67
CA MET A 22 8.78 -23.89 -9.25
C MET A 22 10.17 -23.25 -9.13
N TYR A 23 11.14 -23.94 -8.54
CA TYR A 23 12.53 -23.44 -8.50
C TYR A 23 13.12 -23.22 -9.90
N LEU A 24 12.86 -24.13 -10.85
CA LEU A 24 13.28 -23.93 -12.24
C LEU A 24 12.63 -22.69 -12.87
N LYS A 25 11.32 -22.49 -12.61
CA LYS A 25 10.59 -21.31 -13.05
C LYS A 25 11.17 -20.02 -12.45
N LEU A 26 11.44 -20.00 -11.15
CA LEU A 26 12.05 -18.88 -10.44
C LEU A 26 13.41 -18.52 -11.05
N CYS A 27 14.30 -19.51 -11.24
CA CYS A 27 15.60 -19.29 -11.87
C CYS A 27 15.48 -18.73 -13.29
N LYS A 28 14.57 -19.27 -14.11
CA LYS A 28 14.31 -18.77 -15.47
C LYS A 28 13.83 -17.32 -15.47
N GLU A 29 12.90 -16.98 -14.58
CA GLU A 29 12.39 -15.61 -14.49
C GLU A 29 13.41 -14.64 -13.88
N ASN A 30 14.29 -15.11 -13.00
CA ASN A 30 15.42 -14.31 -12.51
C ASN A 30 16.36 -13.91 -13.65
N LEU A 31 16.64 -14.82 -14.61
CA LEU A 31 17.39 -14.47 -15.82
C LEU A 31 16.67 -13.43 -16.69
N ILE A 32 15.34 -13.52 -16.80
CA ILE A 32 14.54 -12.51 -17.50
C ILE A 32 14.66 -11.15 -16.80
N ARG A 33 14.59 -11.11 -15.46
CA ARG A 33 14.82 -9.88 -14.69
C ARG A 33 16.21 -9.30 -14.97
N LEU A 34 17.26 -10.12 -14.90
CA LEU A 34 18.64 -9.67 -15.17
C LEU A 34 18.79 -9.09 -16.58
N ARG A 35 18.11 -9.68 -17.58
CA ARG A 35 18.09 -9.17 -18.95
C ARG A 35 17.36 -7.84 -19.11
N ASN A 36 16.25 -7.61 -18.38
CA ASN A 36 15.47 -6.37 -18.44
C ASN A 36 15.93 -5.32 -17.42
N LYS A 37 16.92 -5.63 -16.59
CA LYS A 37 17.41 -4.71 -15.55
C LYS A 37 17.95 -3.44 -16.20
N LYS A 38 17.41 -2.30 -15.80
CA LYS A 38 17.88 -0.97 -16.18
C LYS A 38 18.77 -0.39 -15.07
N PRO A 39 19.59 0.64 -15.37
CA PRO A 39 20.28 1.40 -14.33
C PRO A 39 19.30 1.98 -13.32
N ALA A 40 19.73 2.15 -12.07
CA ALA A 40 18.91 2.78 -11.04
C ALA A 40 18.61 4.25 -11.42
N TYR A 41 17.36 4.65 -11.29
CA TYR A 41 16.86 6.00 -11.51
C TYR A 41 17.21 6.89 -10.31
N SER A 42 18.48 7.29 -10.18
CA SER A 42 18.93 8.08 -9.02
C SER A 42 18.97 9.60 -9.26
N MET A 43 18.61 10.04 -10.47
CA MET A 43 18.84 11.41 -10.93
C MET A 43 18.07 12.50 -10.16
N HIS A 44 16.94 12.15 -9.56
CA HIS A 44 16.08 13.09 -8.82
C HIS A 44 15.86 12.70 -7.35
N ASP A 45 16.63 11.74 -6.81
CA ASP A 45 16.51 11.27 -5.42
C ASP A 45 16.77 12.41 -4.42
N GLU A 46 17.81 13.20 -4.65
CA GLU A 46 18.12 14.36 -3.80
C GLU A 46 17.11 15.50 -3.97
N THR A 47 16.63 15.72 -5.20
CA THR A 47 15.60 16.73 -5.47
C THR A 47 14.30 16.43 -4.73
N ILE A 48 13.81 15.18 -4.80
CA ILE A 48 12.58 14.81 -4.11
C ILE A 48 12.76 14.85 -2.59
N ARG A 49 13.95 14.50 -2.07
CA ARG A 49 14.27 14.66 -0.64
C ARG A 49 14.11 16.12 -0.19
N GLN A 50 14.67 17.06 -0.93
CA GLN A 50 14.61 18.50 -0.63
C GLN A 50 13.20 19.08 -0.70
N VAL A 51 12.32 18.59 -1.60
CA VAL A 51 10.91 19.01 -1.66
C VAL A 51 10.17 18.74 -0.34
N PHE A 52 10.59 17.71 0.39
CA PHE A 52 9.98 17.25 1.64
C PHE A 52 10.82 17.60 2.88
N ASP A 53 11.91 18.34 2.72
CA ASP A 53 12.75 18.80 3.82
C ASP A 53 12.36 20.26 4.16
N SER A 54 11.61 20.44 5.25
CA SER A 54 11.16 21.76 5.69
C SER A 54 12.28 22.67 6.21
N ASP A 55 13.44 22.10 6.53
CA ASP A 55 14.56 22.80 7.17
C ASP A 55 15.67 23.19 6.18
N VAL A 56 15.62 22.67 4.95
CA VAL A 56 16.67 22.84 3.93
C VAL A 56 16.12 23.49 2.66
N GLY A 57 16.16 24.83 2.60
CA GLY A 57 15.93 25.58 1.37
C GLY A 57 15.28 26.96 1.55
N ASN A 58 15.40 27.81 0.54
CA ASN A 58 14.70 29.11 0.47
C ASN A 58 13.30 29.01 -0.16
N VAL A 59 12.87 27.81 -0.57
CA VAL A 59 11.59 27.55 -1.26
C VAL A 59 10.76 26.63 -0.38
N SER A 60 9.62 27.13 0.08
CA SER A 60 8.62 26.33 0.80
C SER A 60 7.59 25.82 -0.21
N TYR A 61 7.44 24.51 -0.30
CA TYR A 61 6.37 23.89 -1.08
C TYR A 61 5.13 23.72 -0.20
N ASP A 62 3.96 23.99 -0.76
CA ASP A 62 2.72 23.56 -0.14
C ASP A 62 2.49 22.04 -0.32
N LEU A 63 1.52 21.47 0.39
CA LEU A 63 1.25 20.04 0.34
C LEU A 63 0.81 19.57 -1.06
N GLN A 64 0.08 20.39 -1.81
CA GLN A 64 -0.37 20.04 -3.15
C GLN A 64 0.83 19.97 -4.11
N GLU A 65 1.71 20.98 -4.05
CA GLU A 65 2.95 21.00 -4.82
C GLU A 65 3.86 19.82 -4.46
N GLN A 66 4.01 19.50 -3.17
CA GLN A 66 4.76 18.31 -2.71
C GLN A 66 4.20 17.01 -3.33
N CYS A 67 2.87 16.84 -3.30
CA CYS A 67 2.20 15.69 -3.90
C CYS A 67 2.42 15.64 -5.43
N ASP A 68 2.35 16.78 -6.11
CA ASP A 68 2.58 16.87 -7.56
C ASP A 68 4.03 16.50 -7.92
N GLN A 69 5.03 16.97 -7.17
CA GLN A 69 6.42 16.57 -7.38
C GLN A 69 6.62 15.07 -7.16
N LEU A 70 5.97 14.50 -6.14
CA LEU A 70 6.02 13.06 -5.88
C LEU A 70 5.41 12.25 -7.04
N VAL A 71 4.25 12.67 -7.57
CA VAL A 71 3.65 12.04 -8.75
C VAL A 71 4.59 12.11 -9.95
N ARG A 72 5.23 13.25 -10.21
CA ARG A 72 6.18 13.43 -11.33
C ARG A 72 7.41 12.51 -11.18
N TYR A 73 7.97 12.43 -9.98
CA TYR A 73 9.10 11.53 -9.66
C TYR A 73 8.75 10.07 -9.93
N ILE A 74 7.56 9.62 -9.47
CA ILE A 74 7.09 8.25 -9.66
C ILE A 74 6.76 7.96 -11.12
N ALA A 75 6.09 8.88 -11.82
CA ALA A 75 5.70 8.71 -13.22
C ALA A 75 6.93 8.58 -14.13
N GLU A 76 7.93 9.43 -13.95
CA GLU A 76 9.17 9.38 -14.72
C GLU A 76 9.99 8.11 -14.43
N ALA A 77 10.08 7.71 -13.15
CA ALA A 77 10.71 6.45 -12.79
C ALA A 77 9.96 5.24 -13.40
N PHE A 78 8.64 5.26 -13.40
CA PHE A 78 7.82 4.21 -14.00
C PHE A 78 8.06 4.09 -15.51
N GLU A 79 8.07 5.21 -16.24
CA GLU A 79 8.42 5.24 -17.66
C GLU A 79 9.83 4.65 -17.88
N HIS A 80 10.78 5.00 -17.00
CA HIS A 80 12.13 4.45 -17.05
C HIS A 80 12.16 2.94 -16.84
N TYR A 81 11.45 2.36 -15.88
CA TYR A 81 11.54 0.91 -15.58
C TYR A 81 10.56 0.02 -16.35
N ALA A 82 9.51 0.58 -16.94
CA ALA A 82 8.49 -0.18 -17.65
C ALA A 82 9.05 -0.94 -18.87
N VAL A 83 8.44 -2.08 -19.15
CA VAL A 83 8.70 -2.95 -20.30
C VAL A 83 7.40 -3.57 -20.81
N TRP A 84 7.42 -4.02 -22.06
CA TRP A 84 6.30 -4.72 -22.71
C TRP A 84 5.00 -3.93 -22.58
N ASP A 85 5.05 -2.69 -23.06
CA ASP A 85 3.86 -1.84 -23.19
C ASP A 85 3.20 -1.57 -21.83
N TYR A 86 4.04 -1.20 -20.86
CA TYR A 86 3.66 -0.83 -19.49
C TYR A 86 2.95 -1.93 -18.68
N THR A 87 3.11 -3.20 -19.08
CA THR A 87 2.52 -4.33 -18.35
C THR A 87 3.37 -4.83 -17.20
N HIS A 88 4.69 -4.54 -17.23
CA HIS A 88 5.64 -4.91 -16.18
C HIS A 88 6.67 -3.79 -16.00
N ALA A 89 7.16 -3.57 -14.78
CA ALA A 89 8.24 -2.63 -14.48
C ALA A 89 9.26 -3.25 -13.52
N TYR A 90 10.52 -3.35 -13.97
CA TYR A 90 11.59 -4.00 -13.22
C TYR A 90 12.39 -2.99 -12.38
N TYR A 91 11.85 -2.63 -11.21
CA TYR A 91 12.53 -1.77 -10.24
C TYR A 91 13.75 -2.47 -9.60
N PRO A 92 14.81 -1.73 -9.23
CA PRO A 92 15.92 -2.28 -8.45
C PRO A 92 15.43 -2.69 -7.06
N GLY A 93 16.08 -3.70 -6.48
CA GLY A 93 15.74 -4.18 -5.14
C GLY A 93 15.88 -5.69 -5.00
N ARG A 94 15.52 -6.17 -3.81
CA ARG A 94 15.50 -7.57 -3.41
C ARG A 94 14.20 -8.24 -3.86
N PRO A 95 14.25 -9.49 -4.35
CA PRO A 95 13.06 -10.19 -4.82
C PRO A 95 12.08 -10.49 -3.67
N SER A 96 10.85 -10.80 -4.03
CA SER A 96 9.91 -11.46 -3.12
C SER A 96 10.07 -12.99 -3.18
N GLN A 97 9.20 -13.72 -2.48
CA GLN A 97 9.04 -15.17 -2.63
C GLN A 97 8.28 -15.59 -3.91
N GLN A 98 7.67 -14.62 -4.60
CA GLN A 98 7.03 -14.79 -5.90
C GLN A 98 8.07 -14.82 -7.01
N THR A 99 7.61 -14.92 -8.26
CA THR A 99 8.50 -14.90 -9.40
C THR A 99 8.88 -13.48 -9.82
N ALA A 100 10.04 -13.32 -10.45
CA ALA A 100 10.53 -12.03 -10.92
C ALA A 100 9.56 -11.31 -11.88
N ARG A 101 8.75 -12.05 -12.64
CA ARG A 101 7.70 -11.45 -13.48
C ARG A 101 6.51 -10.95 -12.65
N THR A 102 6.12 -11.69 -11.61
CA THR A 102 5.07 -11.23 -10.68
C THR A 102 5.54 -9.97 -9.95
N ASP A 103 6.78 -9.96 -9.44
CA ASP A 103 7.41 -8.76 -8.83
C ASP A 103 7.40 -7.55 -9.78
N ALA A 104 7.60 -7.77 -11.07
CA ALA A 104 7.56 -6.69 -12.06
C ALA A 104 6.14 -6.26 -12.43
N MET A 105 5.16 -7.17 -12.37
CA MET A 105 3.74 -6.82 -12.47
C MET A 105 3.31 -5.95 -11.27
N GLU A 106 3.81 -6.23 -10.06
CA GLU A 106 3.61 -5.35 -8.89
C GLU A 106 4.09 -3.91 -9.16
N GLY A 107 5.19 -3.77 -9.90
CA GLY A 107 5.72 -2.48 -10.36
C GLY A 107 4.79 -1.67 -11.25
N VAL A 108 3.75 -2.31 -11.80
CA VAL A 108 2.68 -1.65 -12.55
C VAL A 108 1.44 -1.50 -11.69
N SER A 109 0.91 -2.61 -11.16
CA SER A 109 -0.35 -2.61 -10.41
C SER A 109 -0.34 -1.66 -9.23
N ARG A 110 0.81 -1.42 -8.59
CA ARG A 110 0.92 -0.52 -7.44
C ARG A 110 1.26 0.93 -7.79
N VAL A 111 1.64 1.22 -9.04
CA VAL A 111 1.97 2.56 -9.53
C VAL A 111 0.81 3.18 -10.29
N ILE A 112 0.18 2.41 -11.18
CA ILE A 112 -0.88 2.95 -12.04
C ILE A 112 -2.14 3.47 -11.30
N PRO A 113 -2.50 3.05 -10.07
CA PRO A 113 -3.55 3.71 -9.31
C PRO A 113 -3.24 5.17 -9.00
N THR A 114 -1.97 5.52 -8.74
CA THR A 114 -1.53 6.90 -8.53
C THR A 114 -1.66 7.72 -9.81
N LEU A 115 -1.24 7.16 -10.94
CA LEU A 115 -1.39 7.81 -12.24
C LEU A 115 -2.88 7.99 -12.62
N ALA A 116 -3.71 6.99 -12.33
CA ALA A 116 -5.15 7.06 -12.57
C ALA A 116 -5.84 8.06 -11.63
N ALA A 117 -5.43 8.17 -10.36
CA ALA A 117 -5.94 9.17 -9.43
C ALA A 117 -5.52 10.59 -9.86
N TRP A 118 -4.27 10.77 -10.31
CA TRP A 118 -3.84 12.04 -10.91
C TRP A 118 -4.65 12.39 -12.16
N LEU A 119 -4.90 11.41 -13.04
CA LEU A 119 -5.71 11.61 -14.24
C LEU A 119 -7.17 11.93 -13.89
N HIS A 120 -7.74 11.31 -12.86
CA HIS A 120 -9.06 11.64 -12.35
C HIS A 120 -9.15 13.11 -11.93
N ALA A 121 -8.14 13.60 -11.21
CA ALA A 121 -8.11 14.97 -10.71
C ALA A 121 -7.86 16.01 -11.81
N ASN A 122 -7.06 15.68 -12.84
CA ASN A 122 -6.55 16.65 -13.81
C ASN A 122 -7.04 16.45 -15.26
N GLY A 123 -7.63 15.30 -15.58
CA GLY A 123 -7.88 14.83 -16.94
C GLY A 123 -8.87 15.67 -17.76
N GLN A 124 -9.65 16.54 -17.10
CA GLN A 124 -10.50 17.53 -17.75
C GLN A 124 -9.70 18.72 -18.31
N VAL A 125 -8.49 18.96 -17.76
CA VAL A 125 -7.57 20.03 -18.19
C VAL A 125 -6.43 19.44 -19.04
N THR A 126 -5.85 18.33 -18.60
CA THR A 126 -4.72 17.68 -19.30
C THR A 126 -4.63 16.20 -18.95
N THR A 127 -4.27 15.37 -19.92
CA THR A 127 -3.92 13.96 -19.71
C THR A 127 -2.42 13.72 -19.60
N VAL A 128 -1.63 14.79 -19.68
CA VAL A 128 -0.16 14.75 -19.78
C VAL A 128 0.48 15.25 -18.49
N ILE A 129 1.33 14.42 -17.90
CA ILE A 129 2.28 14.81 -16.84
C ILE A 129 3.58 15.26 -17.51
N ASN A 130 4.14 16.39 -17.09
CA ASN A 130 5.53 16.71 -17.40
C ASN A 130 6.42 16.10 -16.32
N GLY A 131 7.31 15.18 -16.67
CA GLY A 131 8.31 14.62 -15.76
C GLY A 131 9.19 15.70 -15.12
N LEU A 132 10.01 15.33 -14.14
CA LEU A 132 11.00 16.23 -13.55
C LEU A 132 12.06 16.66 -14.59
N ASN A 133 12.28 15.82 -15.60
CA ASN A 133 13.08 16.12 -16.79
C ASN A 133 12.32 16.94 -17.87
N ASN A 134 11.10 17.39 -17.60
CA ASN A 134 10.19 18.11 -18.51
C ASN A 134 9.74 17.33 -19.76
N LYS A 135 9.89 16.00 -19.81
CA LYS A 135 9.30 15.18 -20.87
C LYS A 135 7.83 14.92 -20.58
N ALA A 136 7.03 14.96 -21.62
CA ALA A 136 5.60 14.68 -21.58
C ALA A 136 5.33 13.17 -21.47
N ILE A 137 4.50 12.79 -20.49
CA ILE A 137 4.00 11.43 -20.29
C ILE A 137 2.48 11.46 -20.46
N ASP A 138 1.96 10.89 -21.55
CA ASP A 138 0.52 10.75 -21.77
C ASP A 138 -0.05 9.62 -20.89
N VAL A 139 -0.65 10.01 -19.77
CA VAL A 139 -1.13 9.07 -18.75
C VAL A 139 -2.30 8.24 -19.28
N ALA A 140 -3.24 8.86 -20.01
CA ALA A 140 -4.38 8.14 -20.57
C ALA A 140 -3.93 7.09 -21.59
N GLY A 141 -3.03 7.48 -22.51
CA GLY A 141 -2.43 6.56 -23.49
C GLY A 141 -1.63 5.43 -22.84
N LEU A 142 -0.86 5.73 -21.80
CA LEU A 142 -0.09 4.75 -21.02
C LEU A 142 -1.01 3.71 -20.36
N LEU A 143 -2.07 4.15 -19.67
CA LEU A 143 -3.02 3.27 -18.99
C LEU A 143 -3.77 2.38 -20.00
N ARG A 144 -4.27 2.97 -21.09
CA ARG A 144 -4.90 2.25 -22.20
C ARG A 144 -3.99 1.15 -22.74
N THR A 145 -2.73 1.49 -23.00
CA THR A 145 -1.73 0.55 -23.51
C THR A 145 -1.48 -0.59 -22.52
N ALA A 146 -1.28 -0.27 -21.24
CA ALA A 146 -1.04 -1.26 -20.18
C ALA A 146 -2.20 -2.27 -20.06
N PHE A 147 -3.45 -1.82 -20.02
CA PHE A 147 -4.61 -2.71 -19.89
C PHE A 147 -4.78 -3.63 -21.10
N LEU A 148 -4.65 -3.11 -22.33
CA LEU A 148 -4.80 -3.94 -23.52
C LEU A 148 -3.67 -4.97 -23.63
N ALA A 149 -2.42 -4.55 -23.42
CA ALA A 149 -1.26 -5.42 -23.47
C ALA A 149 -1.22 -6.43 -22.31
N GLY A 150 -1.72 -6.06 -21.13
CA GLY A 150 -1.69 -6.88 -19.91
C GLY A 150 -2.78 -7.94 -19.88
N THR A 151 -3.89 -7.70 -20.59
CA THR A 151 -5.04 -8.62 -20.65
C THR A 151 -5.12 -9.44 -21.94
N ASP A 152 -4.20 -9.23 -22.88
CA ASP A 152 -4.06 -10.02 -24.11
C ASP A 152 -3.20 -11.28 -23.86
N PRO A 153 -3.75 -12.51 -23.94
CA PRO A 153 -3.01 -13.76 -23.74
C PRO A 153 -1.85 -13.99 -24.72
N GLU A 154 -1.91 -13.40 -25.92
CA GLU A 154 -0.87 -13.56 -26.95
C GLU A 154 0.25 -12.52 -26.79
N HIS A 155 0.02 -11.47 -26.00
CA HIS A 155 0.99 -10.44 -25.77
C HIS A 155 2.11 -10.93 -24.83
N LYS A 156 3.36 -10.58 -25.15
CA LYS A 156 4.53 -10.92 -24.30
C LYS A 156 4.39 -10.38 -22.87
N GLY A 157 3.62 -9.31 -22.70
CA GLY A 157 3.29 -8.65 -21.44
C GLY A 157 2.06 -9.19 -20.71
N TYR A 158 1.43 -10.30 -21.14
CA TYR A 158 0.25 -10.85 -20.48
C TYR A 158 0.48 -11.04 -18.98
N TRP A 159 -0.46 -10.57 -18.16
CA TRP A 159 -0.45 -10.71 -16.69
C TRP A 159 -0.73 -12.15 -16.24
N GLY A 160 -1.18 -13.01 -17.16
CA GLY A 160 -1.29 -14.44 -16.94
C GLY A 160 -2.66 -14.86 -16.40
N GLN A 161 -2.83 -16.18 -16.30
CA GLN A 161 -4.02 -16.81 -15.72
C GLN A 161 -3.91 -16.82 -14.19
N LEU A 162 -4.97 -16.40 -13.50
CA LEU A 162 -5.06 -16.45 -12.04
C LEU A 162 -5.35 -17.89 -11.57
N HIS A 163 -4.86 -18.22 -10.38
CA HIS A 163 -5.20 -19.47 -9.69
C HIS A 163 -5.37 -19.20 -8.19
N ASP A 164 -5.71 -20.24 -7.42
CA ASP A 164 -5.88 -20.11 -5.98
C ASP A 164 -4.62 -19.58 -5.29
N TYR A 165 -4.83 -18.69 -4.31
CA TYR A 165 -3.77 -18.09 -3.46
C TYR A 165 -2.67 -17.35 -4.23
N ASP A 166 -2.99 -16.87 -5.43
CA ASP A 166 -2.08 -16.16 -6.31
C ASP A 166 -1.94 -14.68 -5.92
N GLN A 167 -0.72 -14.17 -5.93
CA GLN A 167 -0.44 -12.75 -5.70
C GLN A 167 -1.18 -11.86 -6.71
N ARG A 168 -1.41 -12.35 -7.93
CA ARG A 168 -2.14 -11.62 -8.97
C ARG A 168 -3.58 -11.30 -8.60
N ILE A 169 -4.18 -12.04 -7.65
CA ILE A 169 -5.49 -11.68 -7.07
C ILE A 169 -5.37 -10.35 -6.31
N CYS A 170 -4.32 -10.19 -5.51
CA CYS A 170 -4.04 -8.96 -4.78
C CYS A 170 -3.78 -7.80 -5.74
N GLU A 171 -2.91 -8.00 -6.73
CA GLU A 171 -2.57 -6.98 -7.72
C GLU A 171 -3.77 -6.60 -8.61
N SER A 172 -4.70 -7.53 -8.88
CA SER A 172 -5.90 -7.25 -9.67
C SER A 172 -6.81 -6.20 -9.02
N ALA A 173 -6.81 -6.06 -7.69
CA ALA A 173 -7.62 -5.05 -7.02
C ALA A 173 -7.12 -3.63 -7.31
N ASP A 174 -5.80 -3.41 -7.24
CA ASP A 174 -5.22 -2.11 -7.55
C ASP A 174 -5.33 -1.81 -9.07
N LEU A 175 -5.20 -2.82 -9.94
CA LEU A 175 -5.46 -2.67 -11.39
C LEU A 175 -6.92 -2.30 -11.69
N ALA A 176 -7.89 -2.96 -11.03
CA ALA A 176 -9.32 -2.66 -11.20
C ALA A 176 -9.64 -1.24 -10.71
N LEU A 177 -9.07 -0.84 -9.57
CA LEU A 177 -9.20 0.52 -9.05
C LEU A 177 -8.65 1.55 -10.05
N ALA A 178 -7.47 1.32 -10.63
CA ALA A 178 -6.91 2.22 -11.63
C ALA A 178 -7.81 2.35 -12.87
N LEU A 179 -8.42 1.24 -13.33
CA LEU A 179 -9.36 1.27 -14.44
C LEU A 179 -10.63 2.07 -14.10
N TRP A 180 -11.16 1.91 -12.88
CA TRP A 180 -12.32 2.65 -12.41
C TRP A 180 -12.05 4.16 -12.26
N LEU A 181 -10.92 4.53 -11.66
CA LEU A 181 -10.49 5.93 -11.51
C LEU A 181 -10.32 6.63 -12.86
N SER A 182 -9.80 5.91 -13.85
CA SER A 182 -9.53 6.43 -15.21
C SER A 182 -10.67 6.16 -16.21
N LYS A 183 -11.85 5.73 -15.76
CA LYS A 183 -12.90 5.17 -16.64
C LYS A 183 -13.35 6.10 -17.77
N GLU A 184 -13.37 7.41 -17.55
CA GLU A 184 -13.75 8.41 -18.56
C GLU A 184 -12.76 8.46 -19.74
N TRP A 185 -11.47 8.33 -19.45
CA TRP A 185 -10.40 8.44 -20.46
C TRP A 185 -9.95 7.08 -21.02
N VAL A 186 -10.24 5.99 -20.33
CA VAL A 186 -9.76 4.64 -20.70
C VAL A 186 -10.93 3.73 -21.06
N TRP A 187 -11.76 3.36 -20.07
CA TRP A 187 -12.83 2.37 -20.26
C TRP A 187 -13.91 2.80 -21.27
N GLN A 188 -14.35 4.05 -21.19
CA GLN A 188 -15.40 4.59 -22.07
C GLN A 188 -14.92 4.73 -23.52
N ILE A 189 -13.61 4.84 -23.75
CA ILE A 189 -13.02 4.96 -25.09
C ILE A 189 -12.74 3.58 -25.70
N PHE A 190 -12.60 2.53 -24.89
CA PHE A 190 -12.47 1.16 -25.40
C PHE A 190 -13.65 0.76 -26.29
N SER A 191 -13.32 0.07 -27.38
CA SER A 191 -14.29 -0.66 -28.20
C SER A 191 -14.96 -1.78 -27.41
N LEU A 192 -16.08 -2.31 -27.91
CA LEU A 192 -16.76 -3.44 -27.27
C LEU A 192 -15.85 -4.68 -27.13
N ALA A 193 -14.98 -4.93 -28.10
CA ALA A 193 -14.03 -6.04 -28.06
C ALA A 193 -12.97 -5.84 -26.95
N GLU A 194 -12.42 -4.63 -26.85
CA GLU A 194 -11.43 -4.26 -25.83
C GLU A 194 -12.03 -4.33 -24.41
N ARG A 195 -13.25 -3.79 -24.22
CA ARG A 195 -13.97 -3.93 -22.94
C ARG A 195 -14.19 -5.38 -22.56
N LYS A 196 -14.58 -6.23 -23.52
CA LYS A 196 -14.76 -7.66 -23.30
C LYS A 196 -13.45 -8.34 -22.91
N GLN A 197 -12.34 -8.04 -23.59
CA GLN A 197 -11.02 -8.59 -23.27
C GLN A 197 -10.62 -8.24 -21.82
N VAL A 198 -10.65 -6.96 -21.47
CA VAL A 198 -10.24 -6.48 -20.14
C VAL A 198 -11.14 -7.07 -19.05
N ALA A 199 -12.47 -7.03 -19.23
CA ALA A 199 -13.40 -7.61 -18.27
C ALA A 199 -13.20 -9.13 -18.11
N THR A 200 -12.90 -9.85 -19.20
CA THR A 200 -12.64 -11.30 -19.14
C THR A 200 -11.44 -11.62 -18.25
N TRP A 201 -10.38 -10.81 -18.32
CA TRP A 201 -9.21 -11.02 -17.46
C TRP A 201 -9.55 -10.83 -15.97
N PHE A 202 -10.25 -9.75 -15.62
CA PHE A 202 -10.64 -9.48 -14.23
C PHE A 202 -11.60 -10.52 -13.65
N LYS A 203 -12.52 -11.06 -14.46
CA LYS A 203 -13.50 -12.07 -14.01
C LYS A 203 -12.89 -13.38 -13.51
N GLN A 204 -11.62 -13.65 -13.81
CA GLN A 204 -10.91 -14.81 -13.26
C GLN A 204 -10.92 -14.85 -11.73
N VAL A 205 -10.94 -13.69 -11.04
CA VAL A 205 -10.97 -13.63 -9.57
C VAL A 205 -12.18 -14.34 -8.96
N ASN A 206 -13.29 -14.45 -9.70
CA ASN A 206 -14.55 -15.03 -9.22
C ASN A 206 -14.42 -16.52 -8.90
N THR A 207 -13.46 -17.22 -9.50
CA THR A 207 -13.23 -18.64 -9.27
C THR A 207 -12.06 -18.92 -8.33
N CYS A 208 -11.34 -17.88 -7.87
CA CYS A 208 -10.12 -18.04 -7.09
C CYS A 208 -10.38 -18.05 -5.58
N GLN A 209 -9.66 -18.92 -4.87
CA GLN A 209 -9.57 -18.92 -3.42
C GLN A 209 -8.54 -17.90 -2.93
N THR A 210 -8.84 -17.29 -1.79
CA THR A 210 -7.99 -16.30 -1.11
C THR A 210 -7.60 -16.78 0.27
N VAL A 211 -6.46 -16.30 0.77
CA VAL A 211 -6.08 -16.51 2.18
C VAL A 211 -7.16 -15.90 3.08
N ASP A 212 -7.44 -16.56 4.21
CA ASP A 212 -8.52 -16.15 5.11
C ASP A 212 -8.12 -14.98 6.04
N ASN A 213 -7.94 -13.81 5.43
CA ASN A 213 -7.52 -12.57 6.06
C ASN A 213 -8.01 -11.37 5.20
N ASN A 214 -7.34 -10.21 5.24
CA ASN A 214 -7.65 -9.06 4.39
C ASN A 214 -7.74 -9.37 2.88
N TRP A 215 -7.20 -10.49 2.40
CA TRP A 215 -7.28 -10.89 0.99
C TRP A 215 -8.70 -11.04 0.46
N HIS A 216 -9.70 -11.24 1.33
CA HIS A 216 -11.12 -11.24 0.92
C HIS A 216 -11.56 -9.91 0.30
N LEU A 217 -10.88 -8.79 0.62
CA LEU A 217 -11.19 -7.48 0.06
C LEU A 217 -10.75 -7.33 -1.40
N PHE A 218 -9.71 -8.04 -1.84
CA PHE A 218 -9.19 -7.86 -3.20
C PHE A 218 -10.18 -8.30 -4.30
N PRO A 219 -10.78 -9.52 -4.24
CA PRO A 219 -11.83 -9.89 -5.20
C PRO A 219 -13.05 -8.98 -5.10
N LEU A 220 -13.42 -8.51 -3.89
CA LEU A 220 -14.57 -7.61 -3.71
C LEU A 220 -14.38 -6.29 -4.46
N THR A 221 -13.19 -5.69 -4.38
CA THR A 221 -12.85 -4.48 -5.16
C THR A 221 -13.02 -4.73 -6.64
N VAL A 222 -12.47 -5.83 -7.16
CA VAL A 222 -12.61 -6.18 -8.59
C VAL A 222 -14.06 -6.38 -8.98
N GLN A 223 -14.84 -7.12 -8.19
CA GLN A 223 -16.25 -7.41 -8.46
C GLN A 223 -17.11 -6.13 -8.47
N LEU A 224 -16.88 -5.22 -7.53
CA LEU A 224 -17.60 -3.94 -7.48
C LEU A 224 -17.24 -3.04 -8.67
N VAL A 225 -15.96 -2.98 -9.05
CA VAL A 225 -15.54 -2.28 -10.28
C VAL A 225 -16.19 -2.89 -11.52
N ILE A 226 -16.15 -4.21 -11.69
CA ILE A 226 -16.75 -4.86 -12.86
C ILE A 226 -18.27 -4.65 -12.89
N LYS A 227 -18.95 -4.64 -11.74
CA LYS A 227 -20.37 -4.29 -11.65
C LYS A 227 -20.63 -2.86 -12.12
N ASP A 228 -19.87 -1.87 -11.65
CA ASP A 228 -20.01 -0.47 -12.10
C ASP A 228 -19.77 -0.32 -13.62
N LEU A 229 -18.74 -0.99 -14.14
CA LEU A 229 -18.31 -0.83 -15.53
C LEU A 229 -19.16 -1.61 -16.55
N THR A 230 -19.79 -2.73 -16.14
CA THR A 230 -20.47 -3.67 -17.05
C THR A 230 -21.91 -3.97 -16.69
N GLY A 231 -22.35 -3.67 -15.46
CA GLY A 231 -23.64 -4.09 -14.90
C GLY A 231 -23.70 -5.55 -14.43
N GLU A 232 -22.63 -6.35 -14.62
CA GLU A 232 -22.60 -7.74 -14.18
C GLU A 232 -22.31 -7.84 -12.68
N ASP A 233 -23.24 -8.44 -11.94
CA ASP A 233 -23.12 -8.59 -10.50
C ASP A 233 -22.62 -9.99 -10.14
N THR A 234 -21.38 -10.06 -9.66
CA THR A 234 -20.76 -11.29 -9.13
C THR A 234 -20.20 -11.08 -7.72
N ILE A 235 -20.76 -10.13 -6.96
CA ILE A 235 -20.24 -9.77 -5.64
C ILE A 235 -20.35 -10.95 -4.67
N ALA A 236 -19.22 -11.36 -4.10
CA ALA A 236 -19.13 -12.43 -3.11
C ALA A 236 -19.47 -11.90 -1.69
N HIS A 237 -20.75 -11.75 -1.39
CA HIS A 237 -21.21 -11.24 -0.09
C HIS A 237 -20.74 -12.07 1.11
N ASP A 238 -20.44 -13.36 0.93
CA ASP A 238 -19.86 -14.23 1.95
C ASP A 238 -18.43 -13.81 2.33
N LYS A 239 -17.61 -13.40 1.35
CA LYS A 239 -16.27 -12.83 1.61
C LYS A 239 -16.39 -11.53 2.41
N TYR A 240 -17.35 -10.68 2.07
CA TYR A 240 -17.55 -9.43 2.81
C TYR A 240 -18.05 -9.68 4.24
N ALA A 241 -18.99 -10.61 4.43
CA ALA A 241 -19.40 -11.07 5.76
C ALA A 241 -18.21 -11.59 6.57
N ARG A 242 -17.31 -12.38 5.94
CA ARG A 242 -16.08 -12.86 6.57
C ARG A 242 -15.12 -11.73 6.97
N VAL A 243 -15.02 -10.67 6.18
CA VAL A 243 -14.26 -9.46 6.57
C VAL A 243 -14.86 -8.80 7.81
N LYS A 244 -16.19 -8.70 7.91
CA LYS A 244 -16.85 -8.12 9.10
C LYS A 244 -16.64 -8.97 10.35
N GLU A 245 -16.46 -10.28 10.22
CA GLU A 245 -16.07 -11.14 11.35
C GLU A 245 -14.69 -10.77 11.92
N PHE A 246 -13.79 -10.21 11.10
CA PHE A 246 -12.48 -9.74 11.54
C PHE A 246 -12.50 -8.44 12.34
N TYR A 247 -13.61 -7.68 12.32
CA TYR A 247 -13.78 -6.49 13.14
C TYR A 247 -13.87 -6.85 14.63
N VAL A 248 -12.96 -6.35 15.46
CA VAL A 248 -12.86 -6.70 16.89
C VAL A 248 -13.38 -5.62 17.84
N GLY A 249 -13.75 -4.44 17.33
CA GLY A 249 -14.17 -3.28 18.13
C GLY A 249 -13.18 -2.12 18.06
N ASP A 250 -13.55 -0.96 18.60
CA ASP A 250 -12.75 0.29 18.58
C ASP A 250 -12.22 0.69 17.19
N GLY A 251 -12.90 0.30 16.09
CA GLY A 251 -12.42 0.55 14.74
C GLY A 251 -11.37 -0.44 14.21
N TRP A 252 -10.95 -1.43 15.00
CA TRP A 252 -9.86 -2.34 14.62
C TRP A 252 -10.35 -3.66 14.02
N PHE A 253 -9.58 -4.15 13.06
CA PHE A 253 -9.68 -5.48 12.47
C PHE A 253 -8.46 -6.33 12.87
N ARG A 254 -8.70 -7.61 13.18
CA ARG A 254 -7.65 -8.62 13.28
C ARG A 254 -7.45 -9.28 11.91
N ASP A 255 -6.24 -9.30 11.39
CA ASP A 255 -5.98 -9.76 10.02
C ASP A 255 -6.03 -11.30 9.88
N GLY A 256 -7.26 -11.84 9.85
CA GLY A 256 -7.53 -13.27 9.98
C GLY A 256 -7.56 -13.72 11.45
N ALA A 257 -7.97 -14.97 11.68
CA ALA A 257 -8.15 -15.50 13.04
C ALA A 257 -6.85 -15.56 13.88
N ARG A 258 -5.67 -15.56 13.22
CA ARG A 258 -4.34 -15.57 13.87
C ARG A 258 -3.48 -14.36 13.47
N GLY A 259 -4.12 -13.30 12.98
CA GLY A 259 -3.46 -12.05 12.61
C GLY A 259 -3.02 -11.25 13.82
N ASN A 260 -2.10 -10.31 13.59
CA ASN A 260 -1.74 -9.30 14.58
C ASN A 260 -2.61 -8.04 14.36
N TYR A 261 -2.64 -7.15 15.35
CA TYR A 261 -3.10 -5.78 15.15
C TYR A 261 -1.93 -4.94 14.64
N ASP A 262 -2.02 -4.52 13.38
CA ASP A 262 -1.01 -3.71 12.73
C ASP A 262 -1.64 -2.75 11.72
N TYR A 263 -0.79 -1.99 11.04
CA TYR A 263 -1.18 -0.95 10.10
C TYR A 263 -1.78 -1.50 8.78
N TYR A 264 -1.95 -2.81 8.60
CA TYR A 264 -2.92 -3.30 7.59
C TYR A 264 -4.33 -2.81 7.86
N ASN A 265 -4.65 -2.37 9.08
CA ASN A 265 -5.88 -1.61 9.32
C ASN A 265 -5.93 -0.35 8.44
N ALA A 266 -4.82 0.39 8.32
CA ALA A 266 -4.76 1.61 7.52
C ALA A 266 -4.74 1.32 6.01
N TRP A 267 -3.68 0.66 5.52
CA TRP A 267 -3.49 0.48 4.08
C TRP A 267 -4.19 -0.76 3.52
N GLY A 268 -4.59 -1.75 4.33
CA GLY A 268 -5.27 -2.95 3.86
C GLY A 268 -6.79 -2.84 3.95
N PHE A 269 -7.31 -2.80 5.18
CA PHE A 269 -8.74 -2.76 5.48
C PHE A 269 -9.36 -1.42 5.08
N PHE A 270 -8.97 -0.30 5.72
CA PHE A 270 -9.65 0.99 5.49
C PHE A 270 -9.41 1.56 4.10
N TYR A 271 -8.24 1.35 3.50
CA TYR A 271 -8.03 1.70 2.09
C TYR A 271 -9.03 0.95 1.18
N SER A 272 -9.19 -0.36 1.35
CA SER A 272 -10.11 -1.13 0.50
C SER A 272 -11.56 -0.76 0.78
N LEU A 273 -11.97 -0.68 2.05
CA LEU A 273 -13.34 -0.31 2.45
C LEU A 273 -13.72 1.08 1.96
N TYR A 274 -12.79 2.04 2.00
CA TYR A 274 -12.98 3.36 1.41
C TYR A 274 -13.32 3.24 -0.08
N TRP A 275 -12.52 2.51 -0.87
CA TRP A 275 -12.80 2.35 -2.29
C TRP A 275 -14.10 1.58 -2.55
N LEU A 276 -14.48 0.60 -1.73
CA LEU A 276 -15.78 -0.07 -1.88
C LEU A 276 -16.94 0.93 -1.75
N ASP A 277 -16.88 1.84 -0.77
CA ASP A 277 -17.86 2.92 -0.56
C ASP A 277 -17.84 3.96 -1.69
N GLN A 278 -16.68 4.25 -2.28
CA GLN A 278 -16.58 5.19 -3.42
C GLN A 278 -17.08 4.59 -4.73
N ILE A 279 -16.82 3.30 -4.97
CA ILE A 279 -17.27 2.59 -6.18
C ILE A 279 -18.78 2.34 -6.12
N ASN A 280 -19.30 1.94 -4.95
CA ASN A 280 -20.72 1.72 -4.73
C ASN A 280 -21.15 2.29 -3.36
N PRO A 281 -21.62 3.56 -3.32
CA PRO A 281 -22.03 4.23 -2.08
C PRO A 281 -23.15 3.55 -1.30
N ASP A 282 -23.92 2.65 -1.94
CA ASP A 282 -25.03 1.92 -1.32
C ASP A 282 -24.62 0.50 -0.86
N PHE A 283 -23.33 0.12 -0.95
CA PHE A 283 -22.89 -1.25 -0.66
C PHE A 283 -23.08 -1.65 0.82
N ASP A 284 -22.48 -0.90 1.75
CA ASP A 284 -22.68 -1.01 3.21
C ASP A 284 -22.16 0.27 3.91
N PRO A 285 -22.73 1.46 3.58
CA PRO A 285 -22.22 2.73 4.07
C PRO A 285 -22.28 2.85 5.60
N GLU A 286 -23.27 2.19 6.23
CA GLU A 286 -23.42 2.20 7.69
C GLU A 286 -22.21 1.54 8.37
N PHE A 287 -21.87 0.30 8.01
CA PHE A 287 -20.72 -0.38 8.61
C PHE A 287 -19.39 0.28 8.22
N ILE A 288 -19.21 0.60 6.93
CA ILE A 288 -17.94 1.12 6.42
C ILE A 288 -17.61 2.47 7.08
N ARG A 289 -18.54 3.43 7.03
CA ARG A 289 -18.28 4.77 7.55
C ARG A 289 -18.21 4.75 9.07
N HIS A 290 -19.06 4.00 9.77
CA HIS A 290 -19.02 3.91 11.24
C HIS A 290 -17.73 3.26 11.77
N SER A 291 -17.27 2.18 11.15
CA SER A 291 -16.00 1.54 11.55
C SER A 291 -14.80 2.46 11.31
N LEU A 292 -14.81 3.21 10.19
CA LEU A 292 -13.80 4.23 9.90
C LEU A 292 -13.83 5.37 10.93
N THR A 293 -15.01 5.93 11.24
CA THR A 293 -15.20 6.94 12.28
C THR A 293 -14.56 6.50 13.60
N THR A 294 -14.90 5.29 14.02
CA THR A 294 -14.47 4.74 15.30
C THR A 294 -12.95 4.54 15.32
N PHE A 295 -12.37 4.11 14.20
CA PHE A 295 -10.92 3.94 14.07
C PHE A 295 -10.17 5.28 14.16
N VAL A 296 -10.59 6.28 13.38
CA VAL A 296 -9.86 7.56 13.30
C VAL A 296 -9.96 8.40 14.57
N ASP A 297 -11.02 8.22 15.37
CA ASP A 297 -11.21 8.90 16.66
C ASP A 297 -9.98 8.75 17.57
N LYS A 298 -9.44 7.54 17.67
CA LYS A 298 -8.22 7.26 18.45
C LYS A 298 -6.96 7.21 17.60
N PHE A 299 -7.03 6.74 16.36
CA PHE A 299 -5.84 6.57 15.51
C PHE A 299 -5.16 7.90 15.13
N ARG A 300 -5.91 9.01 15.06
CA ARG A 300 -5.34 10.35 14.82
C ARG A 300 -4.28 10.77 15.84
N TYR A 301 -4.35 10.25 17.06
CA TYR A 301 -3.39 10.52 18.15
C TYR A 301 -2.02 9.88 17.92
N PHE A 302 -1.87 8.98 16.93
CA PHE A 302 -0.62 8.28 16.67
C PHE A 302 0.37 9.14 15.88
N PHE A 303 -0.13 10.17 15.19
CA PHE A 303 0.68 11.01 14.32
C PHE A 303 1.40 12.07 15.13
N THR A 304 2.70 12.22 14.85
CA THR A 304 3.51 13.30 15.39
C THR A 304 4.24 14.02 14.24
N PRO A 305 4.82 15.20 14.50
CA PRO A 305 5.66 15.87 13.52
C PRO A 305 6.96 15.12 13.21
N GLU A 306 7.36 14.17 14.05
CA GLU A 306 8.68 13.53 14.03
C GLU A 306 8.58 11.99 14.00
N GLY A 307 7.55 11.46 13.35
CA GLY A 307 7.32 10.03 13.19
C GLY A 307 6.00 9.56 13.79
N LEU A 308 5.91 8.24 14.01
CA LEU A 308 4.71 7.60 14.56
C LEU A 308 5.07 6.24 15.20
N PRO A 309 4.33 5.79 16.22
CA PRO A 309 4.60 4.55 16.92
C PRO A 309 4.30 3.37 16.00
N PHE A 310 5.34 2.86 15.34
CA PHE A 310 5.18 1.94 14.23
C PHE A 310 5.41 0.49 14.66
N PHE A 311 4.40 -0.35 14.46
CA PHE A 311 4.37 -1.74 14.91
C PHE A 311 3.82 -2.69 13.85
N GLY A 312 4.11 -3.96 14.04
CA GLY A 312 3.67 -5.03 13.14
C GLY A 312 4.57 -5.24 11.93
N ARG A 313 3.96 -5.65 10.81
CA ARG A 313 4.64 -6.06 9.58
C ARG A 313 4.51 -5.00 8.48
N SER A 314 5.24 -5.20 7.40
CA SER A 314 5.21 -4.35 6.19
C SER A 314 5.43 -2.87 6.47
N VAL A 315 6.41 -2.61 7.34
CA VAL A 315 6.82 -1.26 7.71
C VAL A 315 7.31 -0.44 6.51
N CYS A 316 7.70 -1.08 5.41
CA CYS A 316 8.01 -0.38 4.18
C CYS A 316 6.82 0.34 3.52
N TYR A 317 5.58 0.16 4.00
CA TYR A 317 4.38 0.87 3.51
C TYR A 317 4.07 2.18 4.27
N ARG A 318 4.98 2.61 5.15
CA ARG A 318 4.82 3.73 6.10
C ARG A 318 4.16 5.01 5.58
N LEU A 319 4.37 5.43 4.32
CA LEU A 319 3.78 6.67 3.81
C LEU A 319 2.24 6.56 3.65
N ALA A 320 1.69 5.35 3.72
CA ALA A 320 0.25 5.12 3.67
C ALA A 320 -0.45 5.19 5.03
N ALA A 321 0.28 5.42 6.14
CA ALA A 321 -0.31 5.40 7.48
C ALA A 321 -1.50 6.36 7.63
N SER A 322 -1.45 7.53 7.00
CA SER A 322 -2.50 8.56 7.06
C SER A 322 -3.71 8.30 6.15
N ALA A 323 -3.72 7.23 5.35
CA ALA A 323 -4.81 6.94 4.42
C ALA A 323 -6.22 6.95 5.08
N PRO A 324 -6.43 6.39 6.29
CA PRO A 324 -7.74 6.44 6.97
C PRO A 324 -8.16 7.84 7.37
N LEU A 325 -7.22 8.72 7.74
CA LEU A 325 -7.52 10.12 8.09
C LEU A 325 -8.06 10.88 6.87
N LEU A 326 -7.42 10.66 5.71
CA LEU A 326 -7.86 11.25 4.44
C LEU A 326 -9.21 10.69 3.99
N ALA A 327 -9.43 9.38 4.14
CA ALA A 327 -10.72 8.76 3.87
C ALA A 327 -11.83 9.38 4.75
N ALA A 328 -11.57 9.55 6.04
CA ALA A 328 -12.56 10.02 7.01
C ALA A 328 -13.02 11.47 6.76
N ILE A 329 -12.12 12.36 6.33
CA ILE A 329 -12.49 13.74 5.98
C ILE A 329 -13.30 13.81 4.68
N ASP A 330 -13.05 12.91 3.73
CA ASP A 330 -13.77 12.86 2.47
C ASP A 330 -15.20 12.34 2.64
N VAL A 331 -15.38 11.24 3.38
CA VAL A 331 -16.73 10.72 3.70
C VAL A 331 -17.44 11.48 4.81
N LYS A 332 -16.81 12.54 5.35
CA LYS A 332 -17.32 13.41 6.45
C LYS A 332 -17.77 12.61 7.68
N ALA A 333 -17.03 11.56 8.00
CA ALA A 333 -17.45 10.56 8.97
C ALA A 333 -16.88 10.80 10.38
N SER A 334 -16.22 11.91 10.71
CA SER A 334 -15.61 12.05 12.05
C SER A 334 -15.49 13.48 12.55
N SER A 335 -15.09 13.63 13.83
CA SER A 335 -14.72 14.89 14.47
C SER A 335 -13.34 15.41 14.02
N LEU A 336 -12.60 14.64 13.23
CA LEU A 336 -11.31 15.03 12.66
C LEU A 336 -11.50 16.22 11.71
N SER A 337 -10.78 17.30 11.95
CA SER A 337 -10.78 18.44 11.04
C SER A 337 -9.92 18.15 9.80
N VAL A 338 -10.26 18.77 8.68
CA VAL A 338 -9.45 18.71 7.45
C VAL A 338 -8.02 19.19 7.72
N GLY A 339 -7.85 20.25 8.52
CA GLY A 339 -6.54 20.78 8.88
C GLY A 339 -5.67 19.82 9.70
N GLU A 340 -6.25 19.01 10.58
CA GLU A 340 -5.52 18.00 11.36
C GLU A 340 -5.12 16.81 10.47
N ALA A 341 -6.02 16.34 9.59
CA ALA A 341 -5.70 15.30 8.61
C ALA A 341 -4.62 15.75 7.62
N LYS A 342 -4.69 17.01 7.16
CA LYS A 342 -3.68 17.64 6.30
C LYS A 342 -2.30 17.63 6.97
N ARG A 343 -2.23 18.09 8.23
CA ARG A 343 -0.99 18.12 8.99
C ARG A 343 -0.42 16.71 9.19
N ALA A 344 -1.25 15.75 9.58
CA ALA A 344 -0.81 14.36 9.78
C ALA A 344 -0.26 13.72 8.49
N PHE A 345 -0.91 13.98 7.35
CA PHE A 345 -0.41 13.49 6.06
C PHE A 345 0.90 14.17 5.66
N ARG A 346 0.95 15.51 5.75
CA ARG A 346 2.15 16.29 5.42
C ARG A 346 3.36 15.88 6.26
N THR A 347 3.23 15.90 7.59
CA THR A 347 4.36 15.59 8.47
C THR A 347 4.84 14.15 8.31
N SER A 348 3.93 13.22 8.01
CA SER A 348 4.32 11.83 7.69
C SER A 348 5.18 11.77 6.41
N LEU A 349 4.78 12.46 5.34
CA LEU A 349 5.56 12.50 4.11
C LEU A 349 6.92 13.18 4.34
N GLU A 350 6.92 14.36 4.95
CA GLU A 350 8.12 15.14 5.25
C GLU A 350 9.11 14.34 6.09
N TYR A 351 8.66 13.76 7.21
CA TYR A 351 9.50 12.99 8.12
C TYR A 351 10.19 11.81 7.44
N PHE A 352 9.44 11.00 6.67
CA PHE A 352 10.03 9.81 6.05
C PHE A 352 10.85 10.17 4.82
N ILE A 353 10.35 11.02 3.92
CA ILE A 353 11.00 11.30 2.63
C ILE A 353 12.28 12.10 2.82
N SER A 354 12.29 13.13 3.67
CA SER A 354 13.51 13.90 3.99
C SER A 354 14.63 13.02 4.54
N GLN A 355 14.28 11.95 5.25
CA GLN A 355 15.21 10.99 5.86
C GLN A 355 15.57 9.81 4.94
N GLY A 356 15.19 9.83 3.65
CA GLY A 356 15.62 8.82 2.67
C GLY A 356 14.59 7.74 2.34
N ALA A 357 13.31 7.93 2.67
CA ALA A 357 12.30 6.93 2.38
C ALA A 357 12.02 6.66 0.90
N LEU A 358 12.52 7.50 0.00
CA LEU A 358 12.46 7.31 -1.45
C LEU A 358 13.88 7.23 -2.01
N GLU A 359 14.14 6.21 -2.82
CA GLU A 359 15.35 6.08 -3.61
C GLU A 359 15.02 5.40 -4.94
N HIS A 360 15.78 5.73 -5.98
CA HIS A 360 15.74 5.03 -7.26
C HIS A 360 14.36 5.03 -7.94
N GLY A 361 13.53 6.04 -7.67
CA GLY A 361 12.19 6.17 -8.21
C GLY A 361 11.09 5.43 -7.44
N ALA A 362 11.38 4.91 -6.24
CA ALA A 362 10.46 4.11 -5.46
C ALA A 362 10.61 4.32 -3.94
N PRO A 363 9.56 4.04 -3.15
CA PRO A 363 9.72 3.89 -1.71
C PRO A 363 10.65 2.73 -1.36
N THR A 364 11.59 2.96 -0.44
CA THR A 364 12.63 1.98 -0.11
C THR A 364 12.05 0.69 0.51
N GLN A 365 12.78 -0.42 0.35
CA GLN A 365 12.49 -1.71 0.98
C GLN A 365 13.00 -1.69 2.43
N GLY A 366 12.42 -0.82 3.25
CA GLY A 366 12.75 -0.59 4.66
C GLY A 366 12.02 0.66 5.17
N VAL A 367 12.58 1.37 6.15
CA VAL A 367 11.93 2.54 6.77
C VAL A 367 12.57 3.86 6.31
N PHE A 368 13.89 3.97 6.30
CA PHE A 368 14.59 5.19 5.84
C PHE A 368 15.60 4.89 4.74
N SER A 369 15.78 3.61 4.44
CA SER A 369 16.67 3.07 3.43
C SER A 369 16.27 1.61 3.20
N ASP A 370 16.89 0.95 2.23
CA ASP A 370 16.74 -0.49 2.05
C ASP A 370 17.31 -1.25 3.26
N ASP A 371 16.45 -1.96 3.99
CA ASP A 371 16.83 -2.85 5.08
C ASP A 371 16.09 -4.19 4.98
N ALA A 372 16.80 -5.18 4.46
CA ALA A 372 16.39 -6.57 4.38
C ALA A 372 15.79 -7.15 5.66
N ARG A 373 16.19 -6.66 6.84
CA ARG A 373 15.67 -7.14 8.13
C ARG A 373 14.20 -6.74 8.28
N LEU A 374 13.78 -5.63 7.70
CA LEU A 374 12.47 -5.01 7.93
C LEU A 374 11.45 -5.32 6.81
N VAL A 375 11.77 -6.25 5.92
CA VAL A 375 10.96 -6.57 4.73
C VAL A 375 10.43 -7.99 4.81
N ASP A 376 9.11 -8.16 4.71
CA ASP A 376 8.48 -9.47 4.70
C ASP A 376 8.81 -10.26 3.43
N ASN A 377 8.85 -11.60 3.48
CA ASN A 377 9.23 -12.45 2.32
C ASN A 377 8.30 -12.30 1.10
N TYR A 378 7.05 -11.88 1.27
CA TYR A 378 6.16 -11.60 0.14
C TYR A 378 6.44 -10.26 -0.54
N SER A 379 7.26 -9.38 0.03
CA SER A 379 7.48 -8.04 -0.52
C SER A 379 8.61 -8.01 -1.55
N GLY A 380 8.29 -7.73 -2.81
CA GLY A 380 9.27 -7.57 -3.90
C GLY A 380 9.83 -6.15 -4.01
N PRO A 381 10.62 -5.87 -5.06
CA PRO A 381 11.21 -4.55 -5.31
C PRO A 381 10.18 -3.42 -5.38
N ALA A 382 8.99 -3.71 -5.92
CA ALA A 382 7.92 -2.74 -6.09
C ALA A 382 6.85 -2.79 -4.99
N SER A 383 6.93 -3.72 -4.03
CA SER A 383 5.86 -3.86 -3.05
C SER A 383 5.64 -2.61 -2.21
N SER A 384 6.71 -1.86 -1.91
CA SER A 384 6.66 -0.65 -1.10
C SER A 384 5.82 0.49 -1.72
N PHE A 385 5.43 0.40 -2.99
CA PHE A 385 4.50 1.35 -3.63
C PHE A 385 3.11 1.38 -2.99
N TRP A 386 2.74 0.42 -2.14
CA TRP A 386 1.56 0.60 -1.26
C TRP A 386 1.68 1.80 -0.32
N SER A 387 2.88 2.34 -0.11
CA SER A 387 3.10 3.66 0.49
C SER A 387 2.31 4.79 -0.19
N LEU A 388 1.95 4.66 -1.48
CA LEU A 388 1.21 5.68 -2.22
C LEU A 388 -0.29 5.70 -1.92
N ARG A 389 -0.80 4.79 -1.08
CA ARG A 389 -2.25 4.67 -0.81
C ARG A 389 -2.86 5.93 -0.20
N ALA A 390 -2.13 6.65 0.68
CA ALA A 390 -2.58 7.94 1.18
C ALA A 390 -2.61 9.01 0.08
N LEU A 391 -1.56 9.06 -0.76
CA LEU A 391 -1.49 9.96 -1.91
C LEU A 391 -2.64 9.72 -2.91
N ASN A 392 -2.99 8.46 -3.18
CA ASN A 392 -4.10 8.14 -4.09
C ASN A 392 -5.43 8.73 -3.60
N ILE A 393 -5.72 8.63 -2.30
CA ILE A 393 -6.92 9.25 -1.71
C ILE A 393 -6.82 10.77 -1.80
N ALA A 394 -5.66 11.35 -1.43
CA ALA A 394 -5.45 12.79 -1.49
C ALA A 394 -5.67 13.36 -2.90
N LEU A 395 -5.12 12.72 -3.94
CA LEU A 395 -5.32 13.14 -5.33
C LEU A 395 -6.79 13.04 -5.75
N PHE A 396 -7.46 11.93 -5.39
CA PHE A 396 -8.86 11.68 -5.76
C PHE A 396 -9.85 12.64 -5.07
N SER A 397 -9.66 12.90 -3.77
CA SER A 397 -10.63 13.64 -2.97
C SER A 397 -10.20 15.05 -2.57
N GLY A 398 -8.93 15.42 -2.75
CA GLY A 398 -8.34 16.58 -2.08
C GLY A 398 -9.04 17.91 -2.40
N GLN A 399 -9.48 18.09 -3.65
CA GLN A 399 -10.23 19.29 -4.04
C GLN A 399 -11.62 19.34 -3.39
N ARG A 400 -12.36 18.22 -3.39
CA ARG A 400 -13.73 18.16 -2.87
C ARG A 400 -13.80 18.12 -1.34
N SER A 401 -12.76 17.60 -0.69
CA SER A 401 -12.63 17.59 0.77
C SER A 401 -12.02 18.90 1.32
N GLY A 402 -11.53 19.79 0.45
CA GLY A 402 -10.86 21.03 0.84
C GLY A 402 -9.45 20.83 1.42
N LEU A 403 -8.82 19.68 1.16
CA LEU A 403 -7.52 19.30 1.71
C LEU A 403 -6.43 20.30 1.32
N TRP A 404 -6.45 20.80 0.09
CA TRP A 404 -5.42 21.68 -0.44
C TRP A 404 -5.50 23.08 0.17
N GLN A 405 -6.72 23.63 0.28
CA GLN A 405 -6.97 25.01 0.69
C GLN A 405 -7.05 25.20 2.20
N THR A 406 -7.39 24.16 2.96
CA THR A 406 -7.57 24.29 4.41
C THR A 406 -6.22 24.51 5.09
N GLU A 407 -6.17 25.47 6.01
CA GLU A 407 -5.01 25.68 6.88
C GLU A 407 -4.78 24.49 7.81
N GLU A 408 -3.52 24.16 8.03
CA GLU A 408 -3.16 23.07 8.94
C GLU A 408 -3.59 23.39 10.37
N SER A 409 -4.06 22.36 11.08
CA SER A 409 -4.35 22.42 12.51
C SER A 409 -3.38 21.52 13.25
N LEU A 410 -3.01 21.91 14.47
CA LEU A 410 -2.10 21.14 15.33
C LEU A 410 -2.56 19.68 15.46
N LEU A 411 -1.59 18.76 15.49
CA LEU A 411 -1.79 17.37 15.89
C LEU A 411 -2.07 17.31 17.39
N GLU A 412 -2.65 16.21 17.87
CA GLU A 412 -3.05 16.08 19.28
C GLU A 412 -1.87 16.23 20.25
N VAL A 413 -0.71 15.65 19.93
CA VAL A 413 0.52 15.79 20.74
C VAL A 413 1.11 17.21 20.73
N GLU A 414 0.63 18.06 19.82
CA GLU A 414 0.98 19.47 19.77
C GLU A 414 0.00 20.36 20.56
N LYS A 415 -1.10 19.80 21.08
CA LYS A 415 -2.09 20.53 21.91
C LYS A 415 -1.86 20.31 23.41
N GLY A 416 -1.44 19.12 23.83
CA GLY A 416 -1.21 18.79 25.23
C GLY A 416 -0.82 17.33 25.46
N ASP A 417 -0.55 16.99 26.72
CA ASP A 417 -0.33 15.60 27.13
C ASP A 417 -1.65 14.81 27.06
N PHE A 418 -1.57 13.53 26.74
CA PHE A 418 -2.75 12.66 26.73
C PHE A 418 -2.40 11.22 27.10
N SER A 419 -3.39 10.48 27.61
CA SER A 419 -3.30 9.04 27.79
C SER A 419 -4.69 8.40 27.70
N PHE A 420 -4.80 7.28 26.98
CA PHE A 420 -6.04 6.51 26.85
C PHE A 420 -5.76 5.04 26.49
N GLU A 421 -6.79 4.21 26.58
CA GLU A 421 -6.76 2.81 26.18
C GLU A 421 -7.53 2.53 24.88
N ILE A 422 -7.10 1.49 24.17
CA ILE A 422 -7.80 0.86 23.05
C ILE A 422 -8.10 -0.59 23.45
N PRO A 423 -9.21 -0.85 24.16
CA PRO A 423 -9.51 -2.17 24.71
C PRO A 423 -9.54 -3.30 23.68
N ALA A 424 -10.05 -3.06 22.47
CA ALA A 424 -10.16 -4.11 21.44
C ALA A 424 -8.80 -4.71 21.00
N ILE A 425 -7.72 -3.94 21.14
CA ILE A 425 -6.34 -4.39 20.81
C ILE A 425 -5.43 -4.49 22.03
N GLU A 426 -6.00 -4.33 23.23
CA GLU A 426 -5.28 -4.39 24.51
C GLU A 426 -4.06 -3.46 24.54
N ALA A 427 -4.24 -2.20 24.14
CA ALA A 427 -3.15 -1.22 24.08
C ALA A 427 -3.45 0.05 24.88
N SER A 428 -2.41 0.62 25.49
CA SER A 428 -2.39 1.98 26.03
C SER A 428 -1.63 2.91 25.10
N VAL A 429 -2.10 4.15 24.98
CA VAL A 429 -1.46 5.21 24.20
C VAL A 429 -1.13 6.37 25.13
N ILE A 430 0.08 6.89 25.04
CA ILE A 430 0.57 8.02 25.85
C ILE A 430 1.23 9.03 24.91
N GLY A 431 0.76 10.28 24.94
CA GLY A 431 1.36 11.40 24.23
C GLY A 431 2.00 12.38 25.21
N THR A 432 3.23 12.78 24.92
CA THR A 432 3.99 13.77 25.71
C THR A 432 4.20 15.04 24.89
N PHE A 433 3.52 16.11 25.27
CA PHE A 433 3.56 17.41 24.61
C PHE A 433 4.97 18.00 24.55
N LYS A 434 5.76 17.84 25.62
CA LYS A 434 7.11 18.43 25.68
C LYS A 434 8.08 17.82 24.67
N THR A 435 7.98 16.51 24.40
CA THR A 435 8.91 15.77 23.52
C THR A 435 8.32 15.47 22.14
N LYS A 436 7.03 15.79 21.93
CA LYS A 436 6.25 15.42 20.73
C LYS A 436 6.30 13.91 20.47
N GLU A 437 6.34 13.14 21.54
CA GLU A 437 6.46 11.69 21.50
C GLU A 437 5.12 11.03 21.79
N VAL A 438 4.78 10.02 21.00
CA VAL A 438 3.64 9.15 21.25
C VAL A 438 4.15 7.73 21.41
N VAL A 439 3.71 7.08 22.48
CA VAL A 439 4.07 5.70 22.83
C VAL A 439 2.82 4.85 22.85
N VAL A 440 2.86 3.71 22.16
CA VAL A 440 1.84 2.66 22.18
C VAL A 440 2.40 1.45 22.93
N ILE A 441 1.70 1.00 23.96
CA ILE A 441 2.08 -0.13 24.82
C ILE A 441 1.01 -1.21 24.71
N PHE A 442 1.36 -2.36 24.15
CA PHE A 442 0.50 -3.56 24.14
C PHE A 442 0.59 -4.30 25.47
N HIS A 443 -0.56 -4.71 26.00
CA HIS A 443 -0.68 -5.42 27.29
C HIS A 443 -0.55 -6.94 27.14
N SER A 444 -0.45 -7.43 25.90
CA SER A 444 -0.31 -8.84 25.57
C SER A 444 0.95 -9.11 24.76
N ASP A 445 1.63 -10.21 25.05
CA ASP A 445 2.75 -10.72 24.26
C ASP A 445 2.29 -11.76 23.23
N TYR A 446 2.92 -11.73 22.05
CA TYR A 446 2.73 -12.77 21.03
C TYR A 446 3.66 -13.98 21.24
N ILE A 447 4.62 -13.91 22.17
CA ILE A 447 5.58 -14.98 22.45
C ILE A 447 5.82 -15.14 23.96
N LEU A 448 5.76 -16.40 24.42
CA LEU A 448 5.94 -16.75 25.84
C LEU A 448 7.41 -16.79 26.27
N GLN A 449 8.32 -17.20 25.38
CA GLN A 449 9.75 -17.30 25.68
C GLN A 449 10.50 -16.11 25.11
N GLN A 450 11.10 -15.29 25.97
CA GLN A 450 11.78 -14.07 25.55
C GLN A 450 13.20 -13.99 26.11
N SER A 451 14.14 -13.55 25.27
CA SER A 451 15.49 -13.13 25.66
C SER A 451 15.89 -11.90 24.84
N PRO A 452 16.94 -11.15 25.23
CA PRO A 452 17.48 -10.07 24.40
C PRO A 452 17.80 -10.53 22.96
N LEU A 453 18.19 -11.79 22.77
CA LEU A 453 18.48 -12.36 21.45
C LEU A 453 17.23 -12.65 20.62
N THR A 454 16.09 -13.02 21.24
CA THR A 454 14.85 -13.28 20.48
C THR A 454 14.18 -11.97 20.02
N ARG A 455 14.43 -10.86 20.74
CA ARG A 455 13.87 -9.53 20.46
C ARG A 455 14.57 -8.78 19.31
N ARG A 456 15.82 -9.13 18.99
CA ARG A 456 16.60 -8.42 17.97
C ARG A 456 16.11 -8.69 16.54
N LEU A 457 16.35 -7.73 15.65
CA LEU A 457 16.25 -7.94 14.21
C LEU A 457 17.32 -8.93 13.75
N GLU A 458 16.90 -10.07 13.22
CA GLU A 458 17.82 -11.09 12.70
C GLU A 458 18.34 -10.64 11.33
N PRO A 459 19.67 -10.64 11.12
CA PRO A 459 20.23 -10.45 9.80
C PRO A 459 20.05 -11.73 8.99
N GLN A 460 19.88 -11.59 7.68
CA GLN A 460 19.93 -12.72 6.78
C GLN A 460 21.35 -13.33 6.72
N SER A 461 21.43 -14.66 6.76
CA SER A 461 22.68 -15.39 6.69
C SER A 461 23.37 -15.21 5.32
N TRP A 462 24.68 -15.44 5.27
CA TRP A 462 25.43 -15.36 4.01
C TRP A 462 24.96 -16.42 3.00
N SER A 463 24.68 -17.65 3.43
CA SER A 463 24.19 -18.72 2.56
C SER A 463 22.84 -18.37 1.95
N ASP A 464 21.93 -17.80 2.74
CA ASP A 464 20.61 -17.40 2.26
C ASP A 464 20.70 -16.22 1.28
N ARG A 465 21.63 -15.28 1.50
CA ARG A 465 21.91 -14.20 0.54
C ARG A 465 22.41 -14.74 -0.80
N VAL A 466 23.25 -15.77 -0.80
CA VAL A 466 23.72 -16.42 -2.02
C VAL A 466 22.58 -17.14 -2.72
N LEU A 467 21.78 -17.91 -1.97
CA LEU A 467 20.62 -18.62 -2.50
C LEU A 467 19.60 -17.67 -3.13
N GLU A 468 19.25 -16.58 -2.43
CA GLU A 468 18.34 -15.56 -2.93
C GLU A 468 18.83 -14.93 -4.24
N ARG A 469 20.13 -14.64 -4.35
CA ARG A 469 20.70 -14.08 -5.59
C ARG A 469 20.61 -15.05 -6.77
N LEU A 470 20.86 -16.34 -6.52
CA LEU A 470 20.83 -17.38 -7.55
C LEU A 470 19.40 -17.67 -8.01
N VAL A 471 18.49 -17.90 -7.07
CA VAL A 471 17.10 -18.29 -7.36
C VAL A 471 16.24 -17.08 -7.74
N GLY A 472 16.58 -15.89 -7.26
CA GLY A 472 15.73 -14.71 -7.40
C GLY A 472 14.48 -14.78 -6.54
N ARG A 473 14.58 -15.45 -5.37
CA ARG A 473 13.48 -15.65 -4.40
C ARG A 473 13.96 -15.23 -3.02
N ALA A 474 13.14 -14.48 -2.28
CA ALA A 474 13.46 -14.03 -0.92
C ALA A 474 13.79 -15.21 0.03
N GLU A 475 14.95 -15.13 0.67
CA GLU A 475 15.38 -16.08 1.72
C GLU A 475 15.76 -15.31 3.00
N ARG A 476 15.00 -14.27 3.35
CA ARG A 476 15.28 -13.40 4.50
C ARG A 476 14.47 -13.81 5.74
N PRO A 477 14.96 -13.50 6.96
CA PRO A 477 14.23 -13.81 8.19
C PRO A 477 12.98 -12.94 8.34
N LYS A 478 11.99 -13.47 9.07
CA LYS A 478 10.75 -12.74 9.37
C LYS A 478 10.90 -11.94 10.67
N ASN A 479 11.27 -10.66 10.56
CA ASN A 479 11.37 -9.78 11.73
C ASN A 479 10.09 -8.95 11.93
N ASN A 480 9.04 -9.58 12.43
CA ASN A 480 7.89 -8.84 12.96
C ASN A 480 8.13 -8.55 14.44
N LEU A 481 8.32 -7.27 14.79
CA LEU A 481 8.67 -6.85 16.16
C LEU A 481 7.62 -7.29 17.20
N LEU A 482 6.32 -7.30 16.84
CA LEU A 482 5.26 -7.78 17.75
C LEU A 482 5.48 -9.26 18.08
N ARG A 483 5.80 -10.07 17.07
CA ARG A 483 6.08 -11.51 17.23
C ARG A 483 7.43 -11.79 17.90
N LYS A 484 8.29 -10.79 18.00
CA LYS A 484 9.56 -10.85 18.72
C LYS A 484 9.44 -10.42 20.19
N GLY A 485 8.23 -10.08 20.66
CA GLY A 485 7.97 -9.71 22.05
C GLY A 485 8.30 -8.24 22.37
N VAL A 486 8.33 -7.38 21.34
CA VAL A 486 8.33 -5.93 21.56
C VAL A 486 6.89 -5.49 21.77
N THR A 487 6.62 -4.86 22.90
CA THR A 487 5.27 -4.40 23.29
C THR A 487 5.17 -2.88 23.39
N CYS A 488 6.28 -2.17 23.50
CA CYS A 488 6.34 -0.72 23.59
C CYS A 488 6.90 -0.14 22.29
N TYR A 489 6.13 0.74 21.65
CA TYR A 489 6.47 1.38 20.38
C TYR A 489 6.36 2.88 20.52
N THR A 490 7.48 3.57 20.32
CA THR A 490 7.53 5.04 20.33
C THR A 490 7.55 5.61 18.92
N SER A 491 6.97 6.80 18.75
CA SER A 491 7.09 7.62 17.55
C SER A 491 8.52 8.06 17.23
N LYS A 492 9.47 7.91 18.17
CA LYS A 492 10.91 8.09 17.91
C LYS A 492 11.55 6.90 17.19
N MET A 493 10.81 5.80 17.02
CA MET A 493 11.17 4.67 16.15
C MET A 493 12.51 3.97 16.43
N PHE A 494 13.09 4.08 17.64
CA PHE A 494 14.44 3.57 17.93
C PHE A 494 14.64 2.07 17.66
N HIS A 495 13.56 1.28 17.65
CA HIS A 495 13.60 -0.16 17.35
C HIS A 495 13.96 -0.51 15.90
N PHE A 496 13.94 0.47 14.99
CA PHE A 496 14.19 0.26 13.56
C PHE A 496 15.63 0.57 13.11
N PHE A 497 16.50 1.02 14.02
CA PHE A 497 17.90 1.37 13.73
C PHE A 497 18.86 0.25 14.13
#